data_AF-A0A950VYB3-F1
#
_entry.id   AF-A0A950VYB3-F1
#
_cell.length_a   1.000
_cell.length_b   1.000
_cell.length_c   1.000
_cell.angle_alpha   90.00
_cell.angle_beta   90.00
_cell.angle_gamma   90.00
#
_symmetry.space_group_name_H-M   'P 1'
#
loop_
_entity.id
_entity.type
_entity.pdbx_description
1 polymer ?
#
loop_
_entity_poly.entity_id
_entity_poly.type
_entity_poly.pdbx_seq_one_letter_code
_entity_poly.pdbx_strand_id
1 'polypeptide(L)'
;MTMLDAPPAPGDPPPAPGDPPPAELPVALVPATRVLAGGRVLLGGSPARLISLTDAGARVLAGWRKPAPVGSSTAARRLARRLLDAGILAPRPAAVRSTSELTVVVPVRDRPGQLGRCLDAIAMACRDSPVFVVDDGSAAPAPVHRACQTRGVRVLRHAVCRGPAAARNTGLAACTTPYVAFVDSDVVLPAASVRGLLGHLVDPCLGAVAPRVRPLAPGGERVARYEQRHSALDMGPAGALVAPGRAVSYVPSTVLVVRRAAAGRGFDESLRTGEDVDFVWRLLRAGWRVRYAPEIAVWHEHRVRLRAFVADRHTYARSAGRLARRHPAALPAVWLNPGLAAVWVLALAGRPKAALGAATWAGVSQVRKLSRRRGLPGGLAGLVVARGLVGSGLALAHAVRRWSPALLALALRRPGIRAGLVAAFAVPVIEDGLRSRDPAAALADAPLRLLDEVLAATGTWDGCVRERTLRPLLPARRAPNLTAA
;
A
#
# COMPACT_ATOMS: atom_id res chain seq x y z
N MET A 1 30.85 20.27 1.22
CA MET A 1 31.37 19.91 -0.12
C MET A 1 32.20 18.66 0.05
N THR A 2 31.99 17.65 -0.82
CA THR A 2 32.75 16.37 -1.00
C THR A 2 32.80 15.40 0.21
N MET A 3 32.55 14.08 0.12
CA MET A 3 32.52 13.11 -0.98
C MET A 3 31.23 12.25 -0.91
N LEU A 4 30.26 12.44 -1.81
CA LEU A 4 29.99 11.57 -2.97
C LEU A 4 31.21 10.83 -3.53
N ASP A 5 31.23 9.49 -3.39
CA ASP A 5 31.89 8.48 -4.23
C ASP A 5 31.53 7.09 -3.64
N ALA A 6 30.96 6.08 -4.30
CA ALA A 6 30.57 5.79 -5.68
C ALA A 6 29.28 4.91 -5.67
N PRO A 7 28.47 4.85 -6.73
CA PRO A 7 27.21 4.11 -6.73
C PRO A 7 27.44 2.59 -6.76
N PRO A 8 26.62 1.77 -6.07
CA PRO A 8 26.53 0.35 -6.41
C PRO A 8 26.09 0.23 -7.88
N ALA A 9 26.66 -0.77 -8.58
CA ALA A 9 26.46 -1.03 -10.00
C ALA A 9 24.99 -0.85 -10.43
N PRO A 10 24.71 -0.25 -11.60
CA PRO A 10 23.35 -0.16 -12.10
C PRO A 10 22.84 -1.59 -12.26
N GLY A 11 21.87 -1.98 -11.42
CA GLY A 11 21.01 -3.11 -11.77
C GLY A 11 20.44 -2.86 -13.16
N ASP A 12 20.09 -3.93 -13.88
CA ASP A 12 19.51 -3.81 -15.21
C ASP A 12 18.48 -2.69 -15.24
N PRO A 13 18.54 -1.79 -16.25
CA PRO A 13 17.60 -0.71 -16.34
C PRO A 13 16.18 -1.28 -16.27
N PRO A 14 15.25 -0.58 -15.59
CA PRO A 14 13.87 -1.01 -15.53
C PRO A 14 13.37 -1.32 -16.96
N PRO A 15 12.61 -2.41 -17.16
CA PRO A 15 12.03 -2.71 -18.46
C PRO A 15 11.23 -1.53 -18.97
N ALA A 16 11.21 -1.36 -20.30
CA ALA A 16 10.62 -0.19 -20.92
C ALA A 16 9.14 -0.04 -20.52
N PRO A 17 8.66 1.20 -20.33
CA PRO A 17 7.25 1.43 -20.06
C PRO A 17 6.37 0.81 -21.16
N GLY A 18 5.68 -0.27 -20.83
CA GLY A 18 4.78 -0.95 -21.76
C GLY A 18 5.26 -2.31 -22.25
N ASP A 19 6.36 -2.84 -21.70
CA ASP A 19 6.82 -4.18 -22.04
C ASP A 19 5.71 -5.22 -21.84
N PRO A 20 5.42 -6.04 -22.88
CA PRO A 20 4.31 -6.97 -22.84
C PRO A 20 4.56 -8.07 -21.81
N PRO A 21 3.54 -8.45 -21.00
CA PRO A 21 3.67 -9.59 -20.09
C PRO A 21 3.97 -10.89 -20.86
N PRO A 22 4.52 -11.92 -20.20
CA PRO A 22 4.69 -13.25 -20.79
C PRO A 22 3.36 -13.78 -21.35
N ALA A 23 3.42 -14.48 -22.48
CA ALA A 23 2.23 -15.03 -23.15
C ALA A 23 1.47 -16.01 -22.24
N GLU A 24 2.20 -16.78 -21.43
CA GLU A 24 1.63 -17.80 -20.55
C GLU A 24 1.10 -17.24 -19.23
N LEU A 25 1.40 -15.98 -18.88
CA LEU A 25 0.94 -15.39 -17.63
C LEU A 25 -0.59 -15.41 -17.58
N PRO A 26 -1.22 -16.14 -16.65
CA PRO A 26 -2.67 -16.11 -16.54
C PRO A 26 -3.11 -14.76 -16.00
N VAL A 27 -4.15 -14.18 -16.58
CA VAL A 27 -4.75 -12.92 -16.16
C VAL A 27 -6.26 -13.09 -16.03
N ALA A 28 -6.86 -12.31 -15.14
CA ALA A 28 -8.30 -12.27 -14.95
C ALA A 28 -8.77 -10.85 -14.68
N LEU A 29 -10.00 -10.54 -15.07
CA LEU A 29 -10.66 -9.29 -14.67
C LEU A 29 -10.73 -9.19 -13.15
N VAL A 30 -10.34 -8.03 -12.63
CA VAL A 30 -10.53 -7.71 -11.22
C VAL A 30 -12.04 -7.68 -10.94
N PRO A 31 -12.55 -8.34 -9.89
CA PRO A 31 -13.99 -8.44 -9.62
C PRO A 31 -14.72 -7.10 -9.51
N ALA A 32 -14.01 -6.05 -9.08
CA ALA A 32 -14.56 -4.69 -8.98
C ALA A 32 -14.75 -4.00 -10.35
N THR A 33 -14.18 -4.53 -11.43
CA THR A 33 -14.31 -3.97 -12.77
C THR A 33 -15.70 -4.26 -13.34
N ARG A 34 -16.41 -3.20 -13.74
CA ARG A 34 -17.66 -3.32 -14.48
C ARG A 34 -17.40 -3.31 -15.98
N VAL A 35 -17.93 -4.32 -16.66
CA VAL A 35 -17.90 -4.48 -18.11
C VAL A 35 -19.25 -4.06 -18.69
N LEU A 36 -19.23 -3.13 -19.64
CA LEU A 36 -20.40 -2.41 -20.13
C LEU A 36 -20.42 -2.40 -21.67
N ALA A 37 -21.56 -2.00 -22.25
CA ALA A 37 -21.73 -1.81 -23.70
C ALA A 37 -21.22 -3.00 -24.55
N GLY A 38 -21.59 -4.22 -24.14
CA GLY A 38 -21.18 -5.45 -24.83
C GLY A 38 -19.70 -5.82 -24.68
N GLY A 39 -18.98 -5.27 -23.69
CA GLY A 39 -17.54 -5.52 -23.50
C GLY A 39 -16.63 -4.37 -23.93
N ARG A 40 -17.18 -3.35 -24.57
CA ARG A 40 -16.42 -2.24 -25.17
C ARG A 40 -16.08 -1.15 -24.18
N VAL A 41 -16.72 -1.10 -23.02
CA VAL A 41 -16.46 -0.07 -22.01
C VAL A 41 -16.19 -0.72 -20.67
N LEU A 42 -15.07 -0.37 -20.06
CA LEU A 42 -14.63 -0.85 -18.75
C LEU A 42 -14.61 0.30 -17.76
N LEU A 43 -15.24 0.09 -16.61
CA LEU A 43 -15.19 0.99 -15.47
C LEU A 43 -14.54 0.25 -14.29
N GLY A 44 -13.33 0.63 -13.92
CA GLY A 44 -12.56 -0.06 -12.88
C GLY A 44 -11.14 0.49 -12.74
N GLY A 45 -10.27 -0.29 -12.11
CA GLY A 45 -8.87 0.11 -11.92
C GLY A 45 -8.61 0.97 -10.69
N SER A 46 -7.32 1.24 -10.45
CA SER A 46 -6.83 2.06 -9.33
C SER A 46 -5.75 3.02 -9.84
N PRO A 47 -6.03 4.34 -9.97
CA PRO A 47 -7.33 4.98 -9.71
C PRO A 47 -8.41 4.50 -10.69
N ALA A 48 -9.68 4.70 -10.33
CA ALA A 48 -10.80 4.35 -11.18
C ALA A 48 -10.71 5.08 -12.54
N ARG A 49 -10.80 4.30 -13.62
CA ARG A 49 -10.71 4.72 -15.01
C ARG A 49 -11.92 4.21 -15.77
N LEU A 50 -12.26 4.98 -16.81
CA LEU A 50 -13.12 4.54 -17.88
C LEU A 50 -12.23 4.23 -19.08
N ILE A 51 -12.26 3.00 -19.58
CA ILE A 51 -11.49 2.57 -20.75
C ILE A 51 -12.46 2.09 -21.82
N SER A 52 -12.33 2.65 -23.02
CA SER A 52 -13.04 2.19 -24.20
C SER A 52 -12.14 1.24 -25.00
N LEU A 53 -12.70 0.14 -25.47
CA LEU A 53 -12.05 -0.87 -26.29
C LEU A 53 -12.67 -0.89 -27.68
N THR A 54 -11.86 -1.26 -28.66
CA THR A 54 -12.35 -1.69 -29.99
C THR A 54 -13.07 -3.03 -29.87
N ASP A 55 -13.83 -3.42 -30.90
CA ASP A 55 -14.53 -4.72 -30.91
C ASP A 55 -13.54 -5.89 -30.81
N ALA A 56 -12.38 -5.78 -31.45
CA ALA A 56 -11.30 -6.75 -31.32
C ALA A 56 -10.79 -6.83 -29.87
N GLY A 57 -10.58 -5.69 -29.20
CA GLY A 57 -10.19 -5.66 -27.79
C GLY A 57 -11.25 -6.25 -26.86
N ALA A 58 -12.53 -6.01 -27.13
CA ALA A 58 -13.64 -6.57 -26.37
C ALA A 58 -13.72 -8.10 -26.50
N ARG A 59 -13.45 -8.65 -27.69
CA ARG A 59 -13.35 -10.10 -27.91
C ARG A 59 -12.20 -10.73 -27.12
N VAL A 60 -11.01 -10.12 -27.15
CA VAL A 60 -9.86 -10.58 -26.36
C VAL A 60 -10.17 -10.55 -24.86
N LEU A 61 -10.75 -9.43 -24.38
CA LEU A 61 -11.14 -9.28 -22.98
C LEU A 61 -12.13 -10.35 -22.52
N ALA A 62 -13.04 -10.80 -23.40
CA ALA A 62 -14.01 -11.84 -23.05
C ALA A 62 -13.33 -13.13 -22.56
N GLY A 63 -12.17 -13.47 -23.13
CA GLY A 63 -11.34 -14.61 -22.69
C GLY A 63 -10.73 -14.45 -21.30
N TRP A 64 -10.56 -13.21 -20.82
CA TRP A 64 -9.97 -12.90 -19.51
C TRP A 64 -11.01 -12.61 -18.41
N ARG A 65 -12.29 -12.93 -18.65
CA ARG A 65 -13.31 -12.88 -17.59
C ARG A 65 -13.03 -13.87 -16.46
N LYS A 66 -12.40 -15.00 -16.80
CA LYS A 66 -11.85 -15.99 -15.87
C LYS A 66 -10.32 -16.06 -16.06
N PRO A 67 -9.56 -16.66 -15.13
CA PRO A 67 -8.12 -16.83 -15.29
C PRO A 67 -7.80 -17.58 -16.59
N ALA A 68 -7.07 -16.92 -17.49
CA ALA A 68 -6.63 -17.47 -18.77
C ALA A 68 -5.30 -16.83 -19.19
N PRO A 69 -4.43 -17.52 -19.96
CA PRO A 69 -3.18 -16.94 -20.43
C PRO A 69 -3.41 -15.69 -21.29
N VAL A 70 -2.45 -14.78 -21.28
CA VAL A 70 -2.49 -13.58 -22.14
C VAL A 70 -2.50 -13.96 -23.63
N GLY A 71 -1.82 -15.06 -23.99
CA GLY A 71 -1.65 -15.51 -25.36
C GLY A 71 -0.46 -14.86 -26.09
N SER A 72 -0.11 -15.42 -27.24
CA SER A 72 1.10 -15.04 -28.00
C SER A 72 0.93 -13.78 -28.85
N SER A 73 -0.32 -13.39 -29.17
CA SER A 73 -0.60 -12.22 -30.01
C SER A 73 -0.05 -10.93 -29.42
N THR A 74 0.76 -10.19 -30.20
CA THR A 74 1.32 -8.89 -29.80
C THR A 74 0.26 -7.89 -29.38
N ALA A 75 -0.88 -7.86 -30.08
CA ALA A 75 -1.99 -6.96 -29.75
C ALA A 75 -2.64 -7.33 -28.40
N ALA A 76 -2.87 -8.62 -28.15
CA ALA A 76 -3.39 -9.10 -26.88
C ALA A 76 -2.42 -8.81 -25.74
N ARG A 77 -1.12 -9.05 -25.92
CA ARG A 77 -0.10 -8.77 -24.91
C ARG A 77 0.01 -7.27 -24.59
N ARG A 78 -0.04 -6.39 -25.59
CA ARG A 78 -0.08 -4.93 -25.38
C ARG A 78 -1.34 -4.48 -24.64
N LEU A 79 -2.51 -5.04 -25.00
CA LEU A 79 -3.75 -4.78 -24.30
C LEU A 79 -3.67 -5.25 -22.83
N ALA A 80 -3.16 -6.45 -22.59
CA ALA A 80 -2.96 -6.99 -21.25
C ALA A 80 -2.07 -6.08 -20.40
N ARG A 81 -0.92 -5.63 -20.93
CA ARG A 81 -0.04 -4.67 -20.23
C ARG A 81 -0.78 -3.40 -19.81
N ARG A 82 -1.53 -2.78 -20.72
CA ARG A 82 -2.32 -1.57 -20.45
C ARG A 82 -3.37 -1.80 -19.36
N LEU A 83 -4.09 -2.92 -19.42
CA LEU A 83 -5.13 -3.25 -18.45
C LEU A 83 -4.56 -3.68 -17.09
N LEU A 84 -3.39 -4.33 -17.05
CA LEU A 84 -2.65 -4.63 -15.83
C LEU A 84 -2.15 -3.35 -15.15
N ASP A 85 -1.54 -2.43 -15.89
CA ASP A 85 -1.06 -1.14 -15.37
C ASP A 85 -2.21 -0.22 -14.89
N ALA A 86 -3.38 -0.36 -15.51
CA ALA A 86 -4.62 0.29 -15.06
C ALA A 86 -5.22 -0.36 -13.80
N GLY A 87 -4.82 -1.59 -13.44
CA GLY A 87 -5.41 -2.37 -12.36
C GLY A 87 -6.80 -2.93 -12.70
N ILE A 88 -7.12 -3.07 -13.99
CA ILE A 88 -8.37 -3.67 -14.48
C ILE A 88 -8.24 -5.19 -14.58
N LEU A 89 -7.07 -5.67 -14.98
CA LEU A 89 -6.67 -7.07 -14.89
C LEU A 89 -5.81 -7.29 -13.64
N ALA A 90 -5.91 -8.49 -13.09
CA ALA A 90 -4.99 -9.02 -12.11
C ALA A 90 -4.25 -10.24 -12.69
N PRO A 91 -2.92 -10.32 -12.52
CA PRO A 91 -2.19 -11.54 -12.81
C PRO A 91 -2.61 -12.64 -11.82
N ARG A 92 -2.65 -13.89 -12.31
CA ARG A 92 -2.96 -15.13 -11.59
C ARG A 92 -1.85 -16.15 -11.84
N PRO A 93 -0.59 -15.82 -11.49
CA PRO A 93 0.53 -16.72 -11.76
C PRO A 93 0.37 -18.00 -10.94
N ALA A 94 0.88 -19.12 -11.47
CA ALA A 94 1.11 -20.30 -10.68
C ALA A 94 2.25 -20.03 -9.68
N ALA A 95 2.22 -20.72 -8.53
CA ALA A 95 3.35 -20.73 -7.63
C ALA A 95 4.55 -21.39 -8.32
N VAL A 96 5.76 -20.85 -8.10
CA VAL A 96 6.98 -21.48 -8.62
C VAL A 96 7.22 -22.85 -7.95
N ARG A 97 7.94 -23.73 -8.63
CA ARG A 97 8.24 -25.07 -8.11
C ARG A 97 9.34 -25.05 -7.04
N SER A 98 10.35 -24.21 -7.19
CA SER A 98 11.51 -24.09 -6.30
C SER A 98 11.75 -22.65 -5.88
N THR A 99 12.53 -22.50 -4.80
CA THR A 99 12.94 -21.21 -4.22
C THR A 99 14.45 -20.97 -4.30
N SER A 100 15.18 -21.74 -5.11
CA SER A 100 16.65 -21.65 -5.25
C SER A 100 17.15 -20.31 -5.82
N GLU A 101 16.32 -19.64 -6.61
CA GLU A 101 16.60 -18.31 -7.16
C GLU A 101 16.32 -17.15 -6.16
N LEU A 102 15.99 -17.48 -4.92
CA LEU A 102 15.65 -16.53 -3.87
C LEU A 102 16.62 -16.67 -2.69
N THR A 103 17.09 -15.54 -2.17
CA THR A 103 17.75 -15.47 -0.86
C THR A 103 16.84 -14.78 0.14
N VAL A 104 16.71 -15.33 1.34
CA VAL A 104 15.91 -14.74 2.43
C VAL A 104 16.82 -13.93 3.35
N VAL A 105 16.42 -12.69 3.66
CA VAL A 105 17.11 -11.78 4.57
C VAL A 105 16.20 -11.48 5.75
N VAL A 106 16.67 -11.81 6.96
CA VAL A 106 15.92 -11.65 8.22
C VAL A 106 16.66 -10.68 9.14
N PRO A 107 16.26 -9.39 9.23
CA PRO A 107 16.80 -8.49 10.23
C PRO A 107 16.26 -8.86 11.62
N VAL A 108 17.14 -8.83 12.62
CA VAL A 108 16.78 -9.13 14.02
C VAL A 108 17.55 -8.24 14.99
N ARG A 109 16.89 -7.88 16.09
CA ARG A 109 17.52 -7.26 17.26
C ARG A 109 16.76 -7.66 18.52
N ASP A 110 17.44 -8.27 19.49
CA ASP A 110 16.91 -8.64 20.81
C ASP A 110 15.65 -9.54 20.79
N ARG A 111 15.53 -10.45 19.81
CA ARG A 111 14.33 -11.28 19.59
C ARG A 111 14.62 -12.75 19.23
N PRO A 112 15.38 -13.49 20.05
CA PRO A 112 15.76 -14.87 19.74
C PRO A 112 14.55 -15.82 19.62
N GLY A 113 13.52 -15.63 20.44
CA GLY A 113 12.33 -16.51 20.45
C GLY A 113 11.46 -16.34 19.20
N GLN A 114 11.19 -15.09 18.80
CA GLN A 114 10.49 -14.79 17.55
C GLN A 114 11.29 -15.30 16.36
N LEU A 115 12.60 -15.03 16.35
CA LEU A 115 13.50 -15.47 15.29
C LEU A 115 13.46 -16.99 15.11
N GLY A 116 13.50 -17.77 16.18
CA GLY A 116 13.39 -19.24 16.10
C GLY A 116 12.14 -19.69 15.34
N ARG A 117 10.97 -19.15 15.71
CA ARG A 117 9.69 -19.44 15.03
C ARG A 117 9.70 -19.01 13.56
N CYS A 118 10.24 -17.82 13.27
CA CYS A 118 10.36 -17.30 11.91
C CYS A 118 11.24 -18.21 11.05
N LEU A 119 12.40 -18.63 11.57
CA LEU A 119 13.31 -19.54 10.86
C LEU A 119 12.70 -20.93 10.63
N ASP A 120 11.91 -21.46 11.57
CA ASP A 120 11.16 -22.71 11.37
C ASP A 120 10.16 -22.58 10.21
N ALA A 121 9.44 -21.47 10.15
CA ALA A 121 8.52 -21.20 9.04
C ALA A 121 9.25 -20.99 7.70
N ILE A 122 10.40 -20.31 7.71
CA ILE A 122 11.24 -20.11 6.53
C ILE A 122 11.76 -21.45 6.01
N ALA A 123 12.22 -22.35 6.88
CA ALA A 123 12.71 -23.68 6.49
C ALA A 123 11.63 -24.50 5.75
N MET A 124 10.35 -24.31 6.10
CA MET A 124 9.22 -24.94 5.39
C MET A 124 8.86 -24.22 4.07
N ALA A 125 8.85 -22.89 4.07
CA ALA A 125 8.36 -22.09 2.94
C ALA A 125 9.42 -21.85 1.83
N CYS A 126 10.70 -21.89 2.19
CA CYS A 126 11.85 -21.50 1.37
C CYS A 126 12.99 -22.54 1.45
N ARG A 127 12.65 -23.83 1.38
CA ARG A 127 13.59 -24.95 1.61
C ARG A 127 14.89 -24.85 0.80
N ASP A 128 14.81 -24.35 -0.42
CA ASP A 128 15.94 -24.31 -1.35
C ASP A 128 16.69 -22.96 -1.31
N SER A 129 16.24 -22.01 -0.49
CA SER A 129 16.78 -20.66 -0.44
C SER A 129 17.92 -20.54 0.57
N PRO A 130 19.04 -19.88 0.22
CA PRO A 130 19.97 -19.36 1.22
C PRO A 130 19.26 -18.40 2.18
N VAL A 131 19.61 -18.47 3.46
CA VAL A 131 19.07 -17.58 4.50
C VAL A 131 20.20 -16.82 5.17
N PHE A 132 20.07 -15.49 5.21
CA PHE A 132 20.91 -14.58 5.98
C PHE A 132 20.10 -13.96 7.11
N VAL A 133 20.54 -14.18 8.35
CA VAL A 133 20.06 -13.42 9.50
C VAL A 133 21.01 -12.26 9.73
N VAL A 134 20.48 -11.05 9.83
CA VAL A 134 21.27 -9.85 10.12
C VAL A 134 20.96 -9.39 11.53
N ASP A 135 21.86 -9.69 12.46
CA ASP A 135 21.78 -9.23 13.85
C ASP A 135 22.26 -7.78 13.95
N ASP A 136 21.32 -6.86 14.11
CA ASP A 136 21.56 -5.41 14.16
C ASP A 136 21.99 -4.94 15.55
N GLY A 137 23.02 -5.59 16.09
CA GLY A 137 23.59 -5.26 17.39
C GLY A 137 22.69 -5.62 18.58
N SER A 138 22.18 -6.86 18.62
CA SER A 138 21.52 -7.39 19.83
C SER A 138 22.44 -7.29 21.04
N ALA A 139 21.87 -6.89 22.18
CA ALA A 139 22.59 -6.72 23.44
C ALA A 139 23.13 -8.06 23.94
N ALA A 140 22.33 -9.13 23.82
CA ALA A 140 22.74 -10.50 24.07
C ALA A 140 22.75 -11.29 22.74
N PRO A 141 23.89 -11.39 22.03
CA PRO A 141 23.98 -12.10 20.75
C PRO A 141 23.81 -13.62 20.86
N ALA A 142 24.28 -14.23 21.95
CA ALA A 142 24.39 -15.68 22.05
C ALA A 142 23.06 -16.43 21.80
N PRO A 143 21.91 -15.99 22.37
CA PRO A 143 20.61 -16.59 22.05
C PRO A 143 20.21 -16.46 20.56
N VAL A 144 20.52 -15.33 19.92
CA VAL A 144 20.23 -15.10 18.49
C VAL A 144 21.07 -16.05 17.63
N HIS A 145 22.37 -16.10 17.89
CA HIS A 145 23.30 -16.97 17.16
C HIS A 145 22.95 -18.45 17.34
N ARG A 146 22.54 -18.86 18.55
CA ARG A 146 22.07 -20.24 18.81
C ARG A 146 20.83 -20.59 17.99
N ALA A 147 19.86 -19.67 17.88
CA ALA A 147 18.67 -19.89 17.07
C ALA A 147 19.00 -20.12 15.59
N CYS A 148 20.06 -19.48 15.08
CA CYS A 148 20.55 -19.66 13.70
C CYS A 148 21.38 -20.93 13.53
N GLN A 149 22.33 -21.20 14.43
CA GLN A 149 23.26 -22.35 14.36
C GLN A 149 22.50 -23.67 14.34
N THR A 150 21.48 -23.81 15.19
CA THR A 150 20.60 -25.00 15.25
C THR A 150 19.86 -25.29 13.93
N ARG A 151 19.86 -24.34 13.00
CA ARG A 151 19.18 -24.42 11.70
C ARG A 151 20.14 -24.27 10.51
N GLY A 152 21.45 -24.21 10.75
CA GLY A 152 22.45 -24.00 9.69
C GLY A 152 22.37 -22.64 8.99
N VAL A 153 21.81 -21.62 9.64
CA VAL A 153 21.58 -20.30 9.04
C VAL A 153 22.78 -19.38 9.24
N ARG A 154 23.19 -18.65 8.19
CA ARG A 154 24.31 -17.71 8.23
C ARG A 154 23.91 -16.42 8.94
N VAL A 155 24.77 -15.94 9.85
CA VAL A 155 24.55 -14.70 10.60
C VAL A 155 25.54 -13.63 10.18
N LEU A 156 25.04 -12.45 9.85
CA LEU A 156 25.82 -11.22 9.67
C LEU A 156 25.52 -10.30 10.86
N ARG A 157 26.54 -9.82 11.56
CA ARG A 157 26.34 -9.03 12.77
C ARG A 157 26.87 -7.61 12.61
N HIS A 158 26.07 -6.63 13.01
CA HIS A 158 26.56 -5.28 13.28
C HIS A 158 27.07 -5.18 14.71
N ALA A 159 28.21 -4.51 14.91
CA ALA A 159 28.74 -4.24 16.24
C ALA A 159 27.80 -3.35 17.06
N VAL A 160 27.12 -2.41 16.40
CA VAL A 160 26.15 -1.47 16.99
C VAL A 160 24.88 -1.43 16.14
N CYS A 161 23.75 -1.10 16.78
CA CYS A 161 22.46 -0.97 16.09
C CYS A 161 22.49 0.16 15.04
N ARG A 162 22.34 -0.23 13.77
CA ARG A 162 22.32 0.67 12.61
C ARG A 162 20.93 0.86 12.04
N GLY A 163 19.92 0.19 12.58
CA GLY A 163 18.52 0.28 12.19
C GLY A 163 18.10 -0.74 11.12
N PRO A 164 16.79 -0.92 10.95
CA PRO A 164 16.24 -1.98 10.09
C PRO A 164 16.60 -1.81 8.61
N ALA A 165 16.68 -0.57 8.11
CA ALA A 165 17.14 -0.27 6.76
C ALA A 165 18.58 -0.77 6.52
N ALA A 166 19.50 -0.47 7.45
CA ALA A 166 20.90 -0.91 7.35
C ALA A 166 21.02 -2.43 7.45
N ALA A 167 20.27 -3.06 8.35
CA ALA A 167 20.24 -4.52 8.47
C ALA A 167 19.79 -5.19 7.16
N ARG A 168 18.71 -4.68 6.54
CA ARG A 168 18.25 -5.19 5.23
C ARG A 168 19.28 -4.95 4.13
N ASN A 169 19.96 -3.81 4.10
CA ASN A 169 21.01 -3.53 3.13
C ASN A 169 22.22 -4.45 3.28
N THR A 170 22.67 -4.72 4.51
CA THR A 170 23.75 -5.67 4.78
C THR A 170 23.41 -7.06 4.27
N GLY A 171 22.16 -7.52 4.48
CA GLY A 171 21.70 -8.78 3.92
C GLY A 171 21.61 -8.74 2.39
N LEU A 172 21.05 -7.67 1.81
CA LEU A 172 20.95 -7.48 0.36
C LEU A 172 22.33 -7.52 -0.33
N ALA A 173 23.34 -6.93 0.28
CA ALA A 173 24.71 -6.93 -0.24
C ALA A 173 25.34 -8.34 -0.27
N ALA A 174 24.90 -9.25 0.60
CA ALA A 174 25.35 -10.64 0.62
C ALA A 174 24.58 -11.54 -0.37
N CYS A 175 23.48 -11.06 -0.95
CA CYS A 175 22.64 -11.84 -1.87
C CYS A 175 23.22 -11.87 -3.29
N THR A 176 23.41 -13.07 -3.84
CA THR A 176 23.82 -13.30 -5.23
C THR A 176 22.66 -13.70 -6.14
N THR A 177 21.55 -14.16 -5.56
CA THR A 177 20.37 -14.63 -6.28
C THR A 177 19.61 -13.50 -6.99
N PRO A 178 18.84 -13.79 -8.06
CA PRO A 178 18.08 -12.77 -8.79
C PRO A 178 16.92 -12.17 -7.96
N TYR A 179 16.43 -12.89 -6.95
CA TYR A 179 15.39 -12.42 -6.04
C TYR A 179 15.86 -12.40 -4.60
N VAL A 180 15.31 -11.46 -3.82
CA VAL A 180 15.54 -11.33 -2.37
C VAL A 180 14.20 -11.19 -1.65
N ALA A 181 14.01 -11.96 -0.58
CA ALA A 181 12.86 -11.83 0.32
C ALA A 181 13.32 -11.20 1.63
N PHE A 182 12.84 -9.99 1.93
CA PHE A 182 12.95 -9.43 3.26
C PHE A 182 11.82 -9.98 4.12
N VAL A 183 12.15 -10.55 5.28
CA VAL A 183 11.18 -11.15 6.21
C VAL A 183 11.53 -10.70 7.62
N ASP A 184 10.61 -10.04 8.31
CA ASP A 184 10.85 -9.64 9.70
C ASP A 184 10.91 -10.86 10.63
N SER A 185 11.76 -10.78 11.66
CA SER A 185 12.01 -11.86 12.64
C SER A 185 10.78 -12.35 13.42
N ASP A 186 9.64 -11.68 13.33
CA ASP A 186 8.38 -11.97 14.03
C ASP A 186 7.24 -12.42 13.08
N VAL A 187 7.61 -12.87 11.88
CA VAL A 187 6.71 -13.40 10.86
C VAL A 187 6.67 -14.93 10.88
N VAL A 188 5.49 -15.49 10.62
CA VAL A 188 5.26 -16.91 10.31
C VAL A 188 4.73 -17.02 8.89
N LEU A 189 5.46 -17.74 8.05
CA LEU A 189 5.16 -17.96 6.63
C LEU A 189 4.46 -19.31 6.41
N PRO A 190 3.30 -19.37 5.74
CA PRO A 190 2.78 -20.65 5.27
C PRO A 190 3.64 -21.21 4.12
N ALA A 191 3.70 -22.53 4.00
CA ALA A 191 4.64 -23.24 3.11
C ALA A 191 4.58 -22.84 1.62
N ALA A 192 3.42 -22.39 1.12
CA ALA A 192 3.25 -21.97 -0.28
C ALA A 192 3.39 -20.45 -0.50
N SER A 193 3.50 -19.65 0.57
CA SER A 193 3.42 -18.17 0.48
C SER A 193 4.49 -17.57 -0.43
N VAL A 194 5.76 -17.88 -0.15
CA VAL A 194 6.90 -17.29 -0.86
C VAL A 194 6.96 -17.76 -2.31
N ARG A 195 6.63 -19.02 -2.58
CA ARG A 195 6.51 -19.54 -3.96
C ARG A 195 5.40 -18.86 -4.75
N GLY A 196 4.27 -18.55 -4.10
CA GLY A 196 3.20 -17.76 -4.71
C GLY A 196 3.65 -16.33 -5.03
N LEU A 197 4.37 -15.68 -4.10
CA LEU A 197 4.91 -14.34 -4.29
C LEU A 197 5.92 -14.30 -5.44
N LEU A 198 6.88 -15.22 -5.46
CA LEU A 198 7.85 -15.37 -6.55
C LEU A 198 7.18 -15.54 -7.92
N GLY A 199 6.06 -16.27 -8.00
CA GLY A 199 5.30 -16.44 -9.24
C GLY A 199 4.86 -15.11 -9.88
N HIS A 200 4.61 -14.06 -9.09
CA HIS A 200 4.27 -12.74 -9.63
C HIS A 200 5.45 -12.05 -10.35
N LEU A 201 6.69 -12.37 -10.00
CA LEU A 201 7.90 -11.77 -10.58
C LEU A 201 8.23 -12.36 -11.97
N VAL A 202 7.39 -13.27 -12.49
CA VAL A 202 7.41 -13.64 -13.91
C VAL A 202 7.06 -12.45 -14.82
N ASP A 203 6.30 -11.47 -14.33
CA ASP A 203 6.14 -10.18 -15.02
C ASP A 203 7.48 -9.42 -14.92
N PRO A 204 8.19 -9.20 -16.03
CA PRO A 204 9.49 -8.52 -15.99
C PRO A 204 9.35 -7.10 -15.43
N CYS A 205 8.19 -6.46 -15.61
CA CYS A 205 7.93 -5.11 -15.11
C CYS A 205 7.75 -5.03 -13.58
N LEU A 206 7.56 -6.16 -12.91
CA LEU A 206 7.34 -6.19 -11.47
C LEU A 206 8.69 -6.21 -10.74
N GLY A 207 8.94 -5.17 -9.95
CA GLY A 207 10.13 -5.04 -9.12
C GLY A 207 9.96 -5.61 -7.72
N ALA A 208 8.73 -5.56 -7.18
CA ALA A 208 8.45 -6.12 -5.86
C ALA A 208 6.98 -6.56 -5.68
N VAL A 209 6.78 -7.51 -4.78
CA VAL A 209 5.46 -8.02 -4.38
C VAL A 209 5.41 -8.29 -2.88
N ALA A 210 4.28 -7.92 -2.26
CA ALA A 210 4.04 -8.14 -0.84
C ALA A 210 2.73 -8.92 -0.63
N PRO A 211 2.68 -9.84 0.35
CA PRO A 211 1.47 -10.54 0.75
C PRO A 211 0.59 -9.65 1.64
N ARG A 212 -0.58 -10.16 2.00
CA ARG A 212 -1.37 -9.63 3.11
C ARG A 212 -0.78 -10.05 4.44
N VAL A 213 -0.41 -9.08 5.27
CA VAL A 213 0.07 -9.33 6.63
C VAL A 213 -1.12 -9.39 7.58
N ARG A 214 -1.23 -10.48 8.34
CA ARG A 214 -2.30 -10.75 9.30
C ARG A 214 -1.72 -10.94 10.71
N PRO A 215 -2.49 -10.70 11.76
CA PRO A 215 -2.11 -11.04 13.14
C PRO A 215 -1.96 -12.55 13.34
N LEU A 216 -0.86 -12.98 13.98
CA LEU A 216 -0.57 -14.40 14.25
C LEU A 216 -1.57 -15.07 15.19
N ALA A 217 -1.93 -14.43 16.29
CA ALA A 217 -2.86 -15.00 17.27
C ALA A 217 -4.18 -14.21 17.27
N PRO A 218 -5.34 -14.88 17.09
CA PRO A 218 -6.64 -14.32 17.47
C PRO A 218 -6.76 -14.28 19.00
N GLY A 219 -7.41 -13.24 19.55
CA GLY A 219 -7.53 -13.04 21.00
C GLY A 219 -6.44 -12.18 21.64
N GLY A 220 -6.56 -11.94 22.96
CA GLY A 220 -5.71 -11.03 23.74
C GLY A 220 -6.45 -9.81 24.29
N GLU A 221 -5.69 -8.91 24.92
CA GLU A 221 -6.20 -7.63 25.46
C GLU A 221 -6.84 -6.74 24.37
N ARG A 222 -7.51 -5.65 24.78
CA ARG A 222 -8.24 -4.76 23.85
C ARG A 222 -7.40 -4.29 22.65
N VAL A 223 -6.13 -3.95 22.86
CA VAL A 223 -5.23 -3.49 21.79
C VAL A 223 -4.94 -4.60 20.78
N ALA A 224 -4.76 -5.85 21.23
CA ALA A 224 -4.51 -6.99 20.34
C ALA A 224 -5.72 -7.26 19.43
N ARG A 225 -6.93 -7.22 19.99
CA ARG A 225 -8.19 -7.38 19.21
C ARG A 225 -8.42 -6.24 18.23
N TYR A 226 -8.03 -5.02 18.60
CA TYR A 226 -8.04 -3.87 17.71
C TYR A 226 -7.04 -4.03 16.56
N GLU A 227 -5.78 -4.37 16.85
CA GLU A 227 -4.74 -4.64 15.85
C GLU A 227 -5.16 -5.76 14.88
N GLN A 228 -5.93 -6.76 15.34
CA GLN A 228 -6.42 -7.81 14.45
C GLN A 228 -7.32 -7.31 13.31
N ARG A 229 -7.98 -6.16 13.51
CA ARG A 229 -8.91 -5.55 12.56
C ARG A 229 -8.36 -4.27 11.91
N HIS A 230 -7.42 -3.60 12.58
CA HIS A 230 -6.92 -2.27 12.22
C HIS A 230 -5.39 -2.20 12.14
N SER A 231 -4.70 -3.33 11.98
CA SER A 231 -3.23 -3.36 11.79
C SER A 231 -2.83 -2.47 10.61
N ALA A 232 -1.83 -1.60 10.85
CA ALA A 232 -1.24 -0.77 9.80
C ALA A 232 -0.48 -1.59 8.74
N LEU A 233 -0.27 -2.89 8.96
CA LEU A 233 0.40 -3.80 8.02
C LEU A 233 -0.58 -4.53 7.09
N ASP A 234 -1.87 -4.59 7.44
CA ASP A 234 -2.92 -5.22 6.61
C ASP A 234 -3.47 -4.18 5.61
N MET A 235 -3.09 -4.29 4.33
CA MET A 235 -3.58 -3.40 3.26
C MET A 235 -4.98 -3.79 2.73
N GLY A 236 -5.67 -4.71 3.42
CA GLY A 236 -7.03 -5.15 3.12
C GLY A 236 -7.09 -6.35 2.16
N PRO A 237 -8.30 -6.80 1.77
CA PRO A 237 -8.48 -8.01 0.96
C PRO A 237 -8.34 -7.79 -0.55
N ALA A 238 -8.24 -6.54 -1.00
CA ALA A 238 -8.27 -6.20 -2.43
C ALA A 238 -6.86 -6.06 -3.00
N GLY A 239 -6.49 -6.95 -3.92
CA GLY A 239 -5.19 -6.90 -4.60
C GLY A 239 -5.10 -5.69 -5.51
N ALA A 240 -3.94 -5.03 -5.50
CA ALA A 240 -3.75 -3.79 -6.23
C ALA A 240 -2.29 -3.59 -6.66
N LEU A 241 -2.11 -2.79 -7.71
CA LEU A 241 -0.83 -2.12 -7.93
C LEU A 241 -0.67 -1.03 -6.88
N VAL A 242 0.52 -0.99 -6.30
CA VAL A 242 0.90 -0.04 -5.26
C VAL A 242 1.34 1.25 -5.91
N ALA A 243 0.76 2.38 -5.50
CA ALA A 243 1.31 3.70 -5.84
C ALA A 243 0.77 4.80 -4.92
N PRO A 244 1.52 5.89 -4.71
CA PRO A 244 1.02 7.06 -4.00
C PRO A 244 -0.36 7.51 -4.48
N GLY A 245 -1.29 7.76 -3.55
CA GLY A 245 -2.66 8.20 -3.87
C GLY A 245 -3.57 7.16 -4.53
N ARG A 246 -3.14 5.89 -4.62
CA ARG A 246 -4.00 4.74 -4.97
C ARG A 246 -4.54 4.06 -3.71
N ALA A 247 -5.41 3.07 -3.90
CA ALA A 247 -6.02 2.30 -2.80
C ALA A 247 -4.98 1.63 -1.88
N VAL A 248 -3.86 1.18 -2.45
CA VAL A 248 -2.68 0.71 -1.70
C VAL A 248 -1.54 1.64 -2.06
N SER A 249 -1.11 2.47 -1.10
CA SER A 249 -0.13 3.54 -1.33
C SER A 249 1.31 3.09 -1.15
N TYR A 250 1.53 2.08 -0.31
CA TYR A 250 2.79 1.40 -0.06
C TYR A 250 2.49 -0.03 0.39
N VAL A 251 3.53 -0.85 0.55
CA VAL A 251 3.45 -2.17 1.18
C VAL A 251 4.58 -2.27 2.21
N PRO A 252 4.34 -2.89 3.39
CA PRO A 252 5.34 -2.98 4.43
C PRO A 252 6.46 -3.95 4.03
N SER A 253 7.68 -3.69 4.51
CA SER A 253 8.81 -4.62 4.34
C SER A 253 8.79 -5.82 5.30
N THR A 254 7.71 -6.00 6.06
CA THR A 254 7.49 -7.16 6.95
C THR A 254 7.63 -8.48 6.21
N VAL A 255 7.04 -8.56 5.01
CA VAL A 255 7.40 -9.54 3.99
C VAL A 255 7.39 -8.85 2.65
N LEU A 256 8.54 -8.77 1.98
CA LEU A 256 8.65 -8.14 0.66
C LEU A 256 9.61 -8.95 -0.20
N VAL A 257 9.09 -9.51 -1.29
CA VAL A 257 9.91 -10.21 -2.30
C VAL A 257 10.23 -9.24 -3.43
N VAL A 258 11.52 -9.08 -3.71
CA VAL A 258 12.06 -8.03 -4.58
C VAL A 258 12.96 -8.67 -5.63
N ARG A 259 12.84 -8.21 -6.88
CA ARG A 259 13.85 -8.45 -7.91
C ARG A 259 15.12 -7.69 -7.53
N ARG A 260 16.25 -8.38 -7.33
CA ARG A 260 17.49 -7.78 -6.84
C ARG A 260 17.93 -6.58 -7.69
N ALA A 261 17.82 -6.68 -9.02
CA ALA A 261 18.11 -5.58 -9.94
C ALA A 261 17.24 -4.33 -9.69
N ALA A 262 16.00 -4.49 -9.23
CA ALA A 262 15.09 -3.39 -8.90
C ALA A 262 15.41 -2.72 -7.56
N ALA A 263 16.16 -3.38 -6.66
CA ALA A 263 16.48 -2.85 -5.34
C ALA A 263 17.44 -1.65 -5.41
N GLY A 264 18.21 -1.49 -6.50
CA GLY A 264 19.17 -0.41 -6.68
C GLY A 264 20.11 -0.28 -5.49
N ARG A 265 20.18 0.91 -4.88
CA ARG A 265 20.97 1.19 -3.66
C ARG A 265 20.41 0.61 -2.35
N GLY A 266 19.34 -0.18 -2.40
CA GLY A 266 18.64 -0.69 -1.21
C GLY A 266 17.79 0.36 -0.49
N PHE A 267 17.57 0.15 0.81
CA PHE A 267 16.83 1.03 1.72
C PHE A 267 17.68 2.25 2.11
N ASP A 268 17.06 3.38 2.42
CA ASP A 268 17.79 4.55 2.91
C ASP A 268 18.06 4.40 4.42
N GLU A 269 19.31 4.15 4.79
CA GLU A 269 19.71 3.89 6.19
C GLU A 269 19.50 5.07 7.14
N SER A 270 19.35 6.28 6.60
CA SER A 270 19.06 7.45 7.41
C SER A 270 17.62 7.43 7.94
N LEU A 271 16.72 6.64 7.34
CA LEU A 271 15.34 6.45 7.79
C LEU A 271 15.26 5.32 8.81
N ARG A 272 14.85 5.67 10.04
CA ARG A 272 14.50 4.70 11.10
C ARG A 272 13.05 4.20 11.00
N THR A 273 12.21 4.94 10.27
CA THR A 273 10.79 4.66 10.08
C THR A 273 10.36 5.22 8.73
N GLY A 274 9.51 4.48 8.01
CA GLY A 274 9.07 4.82 6.65
C GLY A 274 10.13 4.51 5.59
N GLU A 275 11.16 3.73 5.94
CA GLU A 275 12.18 3.26 5.00
C GLU A 275 11.58 2.36 3.91
N ASP A 276 10.55 1.60 4.24
CA ASP A 276 9.77 0.76 3.33
C ASP A 276 8.95 1.59 2.34
N VAL A 277 8.29 2.65 2.83
CA VAL A 277 7.54 3.60 2.00
C VAL A 277 8.48 4.31 1.01
N ASP A 278 9.61 4.83 1.49
CA ASP A 278 10.64 5.44 0.63
C ASP A 278 11.17 4.46 -0.43
N PHE A 279 11.49 3.24 -0.01
CA PHE A 279 11.98 2.18 -0.90
C PHE A 279 10.97 1.87 -2.01
N VAL A 280 9.72 1.55 -1.65
CA VAL A 280 8.64 1.26 -2.61
C VAL A 280 8.42 2.43 -3.56
N TRP A 281 8.41 3.67 -3.07
CA TRP A 281 8.21 4.82 -3.94
C TRP A 281 9.39 5.13 -4.85
N ARG A 282 10.63 4.80 -4.44
CA ARG A 282 11.80 4.85 -5.33
C ARG A 282 11.71 3.79 -6.42
N LEU A 283 11.28 2.57 -6.11
CA LEU A 283 11.04 1.52 -7.11
C LEU A 283 10.04 2.02 -8.16
N LEU A 284 8.91 2.58 -7.72
CA LEU A 284 7.89 3.13 -8.61
C LEU A 284 8.41 4.29 -9.46
N ARG A 285 9.23 5.19 -8.88
CA ARG A 285 9.86 6.30 -9.61
C ARG A 285 10.86 5.82 -10.65
N ALA A 286 11.54 4.72 -10.38
CA ALA A 286 12.40 4.03 -11.33
C ALA A 286 11.59 3.23 -12.37
N GLY A 287 10.26 3.34 -12.45
CA GLY A 287 9.45 2.67 -13.49
C GLY A 287 9.09 1.21 -13.20
N TRP A 288 9.56 0.64 -12.08
CA TRP A 288 9.12 -0.67 -11.63
C TRP A 288 7.67 -0.62 -11.16
N ARG A 289 6.99 -1.76 -11.28
CA ARG A 289 5.68 -1.98 -10.65
C ARG A 289 5.89 -2.64 -9.30
N VAL A 290 5.03 -2.30 -8.35
CA VAL A 290 4.94 -3.00 -7.06
C VAL A 290 3.51 -3.48 -6.88
N ARG A 291 3.34 -4.71 -6.40
CA ARG A 291 2.03 -5.35 -6.25
C ARG A 291 1.77 -5.79 -4.82
N TYR A 292 0.53 -5.58 -4.39
CA TYR A 292 -0.04 -6.20 -3.21
C TYR A 292 -0.90 -7.40 -3.62
N ALA A 293 -0.56 -8.59 -3.08
CA ALA A 293 -1.17 -9.88 -3.42
C ALA A 293 -1.85 -10.51 -2.19
N PRO A 294 -3.08 -10.07 -1.83
CA PRO A 294 -3.76 -10.51 -0.61
C PRO A 294 -4.32 -11.93 -0.66
N GLU A 295 -4.31 -12.56 -1.83
CA GLU A 295 -4.54 -14.00 -1.98
C GLU A 295 -3.50 -14.83 -1.21
N ILE A 296 -2.33 -14.24 -0.91
CA ILE A 296 -1.29 -14.83 -0.08
C ILE A 296 -1.30 -14.10 1.25
N ALA A 297 -1.58 -14.83 2.33
CA ALA A 297 -1.54 -14.30 3.69
C ALA A 297 -0.31 -14.81 4.44
N VAL A 298 0.27 -13.94 5.25
CA VAL A 298 1.35 -14.25 6.20
C VAL A 298 0.94 -13.75 7.57
N TRP A 299 1.54 -14.31 8.63
CA TRP A 299 1.19 -13.95 9.99
C TRP A 299 2.33 -13.22 10.68
N HIS A 300 2.01 -12.17 11.42
CA HIS A 300 2.95 -11.32 12.14
C HIS A 300 2.52 -11.22 13.60
N GLU A 301 3.49 -11.30 14.52
CA GLU A 301 3.24 -11.09 15.94
C GLU A 301 3.17 -9.60 16.26
N HIS A 302 2.03 -9.14 16.76
CA HIS A 302 1.80 -7.73 17.03
C HIS A 302 2.14 -7.38 18.48
N ARG A 303 2.56 -6.13 18.73
CA ARG A 303 2.74 -5.64 20.09
C ARG A 303 1.37 -5.44 20.76
N VAL A 304 1.22 -5.93 21.98
CA VAL A 304 -0.07 -5.93 22.70
C VAL A 304 -0.23 -4.82 23.74
N ARG A 305 0.85 -4.09 24.07
CA ARG A 305 0.84 -3.05 25.12
C ARG A 305 0.44 -1.67 24.59
N LEU A 306 -0.54 -1.02 25.24
CA LEU A 306 -1.05 0.30 24.82
C LEU A 306 0.04 1.36 24.65
N ARG A 307 1.00 1.46 25.59
CA ARG A 307 2.11 2.43 25.49
C ARG A 307 2.97 2.24 24.24
N ALA A 308 3.21 0.99 23.85
CA ALA A 308 4.00 0.66 22.67
C ALA A 308 3.20 0.94 21.41
N PHE A 309 1.91 0.60 21.40
CA PHE A 309 0.98 0.96 20.33
C PHE A 309 0.97 2.48 20.08
N VAL A 310 0.80 3.29 21.12
CA VAL A 310 0.77 4.76 21.01
C VAL A 310 2.07 5.29 20.41
N ALA A 311 3.22 4.82 20.92
CA ALA A 311 4.53 5.25 20.45
C ALA A 311 4.78 4.86 18.98
N ASP A 312 4.45 3.64 18.59
CA ASP A 312 4.64 3.13 17.22
C ASP A 312 3.74 3.88 16.23
N ARG A 313 2.45 4.06 16.53
CA ARG A 313 1.50 4.81 15.68
C ARG A 313 1.93 6.26 15.47
N HIS A 314 2.31 6.94 16.54
CA HIS A 314 2.79 8.32 16.46
C HIS A 314 4.10 8.43 15.67
N THR A 315 5.07 7.55 15.93
CA THR A 315 6.37 7.53 15.23
C THR A 315 6.20 7.27 13.74
N TYR A 316 5.32 6.33 13.38
CA TYR A 316 5.02 6.04 11.99
C TYR A 316 4.37 7.24 11.29
N ALA A 317 3.37 7.87 11.92
CA ALA A 317 2.73 9.07 11.38
C ALA A 317 3.70 10.26 11.21
N ARG A 318 4.66 10.41 12.13
CA ARG A 318 5.72 11.41 12.06
C ARG A 318 6.64 11.27 10.85
N SER A 319 6.84 10.04 10.35
CA SER A 319 7.64 9.81 9.15
C SER A 319 7.13 10.56 7.91
N ALA A 320 5.84 10.94 7.89
CA ALA A 320 5.21 11.67 6.79
C ALA A 320 5.91 12.99 6.44
N GLY A 321 6.44 13.72 7.44
CA GLY A 321 7.18 14.96 7.20
C GLY A 321 8.44 14.72 6.37
N ARG A 322 9.22 13.70 6.75
CA ARG A 322 10.47 13.34 6.08
C ARG A 322 10.22 12.77 4.69
N LEU A 323 9.23 11.89 4.59
CA LEU A 323 8.78 11.31 3.34
C LEU A 323 8.27 12.38 2.37
N ALA A 324 7.56 13.42 2.84
CA ALA A 324 7.06 14.48 1.97
C ALA A 324 8.17 15.37 1.40
N ARG A 325 9.29 15.58 2.11
CA ARG A 325 10.45 16.27 1.52
C ARG A 325 11.12 15.47 0.41
N ARG A 326 11.21 14.16 0.60
CA ARG A 326 11.85 13.24 -0.35
C ARG A 326 10.94 12.90 -1.54
N HIS A 327 9.64 12.84 -1.29
CA HIS A 327 8.61 12.49 -2.26
C HIS A 327 7.49 13.54 -2.27
N PRO A 328 7.80 14.78 -2.70
CA PRO A 328 6.83 15.87 -2.66
C PRO A 328 5.52 15.52 -3.38
N ALA A 329 5.58 14.91 -4.56
CA ALA A 329 4.38 14.56 -5.31
C ALA A 329 3.55 13.40 -4.72
N ALA A 330 4.06 12.66 -3.73
CA ALA A 330 3.46 11.41 -3.24
C ALA A 330 2.55 11.56 -2.01
N LEU A 331 2.72 12.62 -1.21
CA LEU A 331 2.05 12.79 0.09
C LEU A 331 1.27 14.11 0.22
N PRO A 332 0.24 14.36 -0.59
CA PRO A 332 -0.75 15.33 -0.18
C PRO A 332 -1.64 14.76 0.93
N ALA A 333 -2.17 15.61 1.80
CA ALA A 333 -3.15 15.21 2.80
C ALA A 333 -4.39 14.58 2.15
N VAL A 334 -4.79 15.10 0.99
CA VAL A 334 -5.97 14.65 0.29
C VAL A 334 -5.92 15.06 -1.19
N TRP A 335 -6.49 14.23 -2.06
CA TRP A 335 -6.77 14.57 -3.45
C TRP A 335 -8.22 15.03 -3.59
N LEU A 336 -8.46 16.33 -3.71
CA LEU A 336 -9.81 16.89 -3.80
C LEU A 336 -10.14 17.34 -5.22
N ASN A 337 -11.38 17.10 -5.65
CA ASN A 337 -11.98 17.80 -6.77
C ASN A 337 -12.66 19.07 -6.22
N PRO A 338 -12.20 20.29 -6.54
CA PRO A 338 -12.72 21.52 -5.97
C PRO A 338 -14.25 21.68 -6.11
N GLY A 339 -14.81 21.28 -7.25
CA GLY A 339 -16.26 21.40 -7.50
C GLY A 339 -17.09 20.48 -6.60
N LEU A 340 -16.62 19.26 -6.34
CA LEU A 340 -17.29 18.32 -5.44
C LEU A 340 -17.01 18.64 -3.96
N ALA A 341 -15.82 19.16 -3.65
CA ALA A 341 -15.47 19.61 -2.31
C ALA A 341 -16.31 20.81 -1.87
N ALA A 342 -16.65 21.72 -2.79
CA ALA A 342 -17.49 22.88 -2.51
C ALA A 342 -18.88 22.48 -1.97
N VAL A 343 -19.46 21.37 -2.46
CA VAL A 343 -20.73 20.83 -1.95
C VAL A 343 -20.64 20.55 -0.45
N TRP A 344 -19.59 19.85 -0.03
CA TRP A 344 -19.39 19.50 1.37
C TRP A 344 -19.00 20.69 2.24
N VAL A 345 -18.20 21.62 1.72
CA VAL A 345 -17.86 22.87 2.42
C VAL A 345 -19.10 23.71 2.68
N LEU A 346 -19.99 23.86 1.69
CA LEU A 346 -21.25 24.60 1.85
C LEU A 346 -22.20 23.92 2.84
N ALA A 347 -22.26 22.58 2.82
CA ALA A 347 -23.05 21.82 3.78
C ALA A 347 -22.54 22.02 5.21
N LEU A 348 -21.22 21.89 5.43
CA LEU A 348 -20.59 22.12 6.74
C LEU A 348 -20.67 23.58 7.20
N ALA A 349 -20.76 24.53 6.28
CA ALA A 349 -20.97 25.95 6.57
C ALA A 349 -22.42 26.31 6.92
N GLY A 350 -23.32 25.33 7.05
CA GLY A 350 -24.72 25.57 7.40
C GLY A 350 -25.54 26.17 6.24
N ARG A 351 -25.12 25.97 4.99
CA ARG A 351 -25.79 26.49 3.79
C ARG A 351 -26.38 25.35 2.95
N PRO A 352 -27.39 24.60 3.44
CA PRO A 352 -27.90 23.40 2.78
C PRO A 352 -28.49 23.67 1.40
N LYS A 353 -29.19 24.79 1.21
CA LYS A 353 -29.74 25.19 -0.11
C LYS A 353 -28.64 25.43 -1.14
N ALA A 354 -27.56 26.11 -0.76
CA ALA A 354 -26.41 26.35 -1.63
C ALA A 354 -25.64 25.05 -1.93
N ALA A 355 -25.50 24.17 -0.92
CA ALA A 355 -24.89 22.86 -1.11
C ALA A 355 -25.70 22.01 -2.10
N LEU A 356 -27.03 22.01 -2.00
CA LEU A 356 -27.91 21.31 -2.94
C LEU A 356 -27.79 21.89 -4.35
N GLY A 357 -27.79 23.22 -4.49
CA GLY A 357 -27.58 23.88 -5.79
C GLY A 357 -26.23 23.52 -6.42
N ALA A 358 -25.15 23.53 -5.63
CA ALA A 358 -23.82 23.12 -6.07
C ALA A 358 -23.76 21.64 -6.44
N ALA A 359 -24.43 20.76 -5.67
CA ALA A 359 -24.51 19.33 -5.95
C ALA A 359 -25.26 19.07 -7.26
N THR A 360 -26.39 19.73 -7.49
CA THR A 360 -27.16 19.62 -8.72
C THR A 360 -26.36 20.11 -9.92
N TRP A 361 -25.73 21.29 -9.82
CA TRP A 361 -24.92 21.84 -10.90
C TRP A 361 -23.69 20.98 -11.22
N ALA A 362 -22.94 20.56 -10.20
CA ALA A 362 -21.79 19.66 -10.36
C ALA A 362 -22.23 18.30 -10.90
N GLY A 363 -23.37 17.79 -10.42
CA GLY A 363 -24.03 16.58 -10.89
C GLY A 363 -24.31 16.61 -12.39
N VAL A 364 -25.16 17.56 -12.80
CA VAL A 364 -25.61 17.71 -14.19
C VAL A 364 -24.44 18.01 -15.13
N SER A 365 -23.52 18.90 -14.74
CA SER A 365 -22.37 19.26 -15.58
C SER A 365 -21.41 18.07 -15.79
N GLN A 366 -21.12 17.29 -14.74
CA GLN A 366 -20.24 16.12 -14.85
C GLN A 366 -20.92 14.97 -15.59
N VAL A 367 -22.21 14.71 -15.35
CA VAL A 367 -22.97 13.70 -16.08
C VAL A 367 -23.00 14.05 -17.58
N ARG A 368 -23.35 15.29 -17.94
CA ARG A 368 -23.34 15.75 -19.34
C ARG A 368 -21.95 15.62 -19.96
N LYS A 369 -20.89 15.99 -19.23
CA LYS A 369 -19.51 15.86 -19.70
C LYS A 369 -19.13 14.41 -19.96
N LEU A 370 -19.46 13.51 -19.04
CA LEU A 370 -19.17 12.07 -19.16
C LEU A 370 -19.99 11.43 -20.28
N SER A 371 -21.27 11.72 -20.38
CA SER A 371 -22.13 11.17 -21.43
C SER A 371 -21.77 11.70 -22.82
N ARG A 372 -21.59 13.02 -22.99
CA ARG A 372 -21.30 13.61 -24.31
C ARG A 372 -19.87 13.39 -24.78
N ARG A 373 -18.87 13.57 -23.90
CA ARG A 373 -17.45 13.49 -24.32
C ARG A 373 -16.86 12.08 -24.23
N ARG A 374 -17.49 11.18 -23.47
CA ARG A 374 -16.98 9.81 -23.26
C ARG A 374 -17.98 8.71 -23.60
N GLY A 375 -19.14 9.06 -24.18
CA GLY A 375 -20.14 8.09 -24.63
C GLY A 375 -20.73 7.23 -23.51
N LEU A 376 -20.68 7.70 -22.25
CA LEU A 376 -21.21 6.96 -21.11
C LEU A 376 -22.75 7.01 -21.07
N PRO A 377 -23.42 5.86 -20.90
CA PRO A 377 -24.86 5.85 -20.62
C PRO A 377 -25.18 6.71 -19.39
N GLY A 378 -26.27 7.48 -19.46
CA GLY A 378 -26.61 8.50 -18.45
C GLY A 378 -26.67 7.97 -17.01
N GLY A 379 -27.25 6.78 -16.80
CA GLY A 379 -27.31 6.16 -15.47
C GLY A 379 -25.94 5.82 -14.89
N LEU A 380 -24.98 5.38 -15.72
CA LEU A 380 -23.62 5.07 -15.29
C LEU A 380 -22.80 6.34 -15.03
N ALA A 381 -22.98 7.37 -15.85
CA ALA A 381 -22.42 8.68 -15.60
C ALA A 381 -22.91 9.23 -14.24
N GLY A 382 -24.20 9.07 -13.94
CA GLY A 382 -24.79 9.42 -12.63
C GLY A 382 -24.13 8.66 -11.48
N LEU A 383 -23.97 7.34 -11.61
CA LEU A 383 -23.31 6.52 -10.59
C LEU A 383 -21.86 6.94 -10.34
N VAL A 384 -21.09 7.23 -11.39
CA VAL A 384 -19.69 7.70 -11.26
C VAL A 384 -19.64 9.02 -10.50
N VAL A 385 -20.55 9.95 -10.81
CA VAL A 385 -20.61 11.25 -10.13
C VAL A 385 -21.04 11.10 -8.67
N ALA A 386 -22.04 10.28 -8.38
CA ALA A 386 -22.47 9.97 -7.02
C ALA A 386 -21.33 9.38 -6.16
N ARG A 387 -20.59 8.40 -6.70
CA ARG A 387 -19.40 7.84 -6.02
C ARG A 387 -18.31 8.88 -5.83
N GLY A 388 -18.11 9.77 -6.81
CA GLY A 388 -17.16 10.88 -6.71
C GLY A 388 -17.53 11.87 -5.59
N LEU A 389 -18.83 12.14 -5.41
CA LEU A 389 -19.32 13.02 -4.35
C LEU A 389 -19.08 12.41 -2.96
N VAL A 390 -19.44 11.13 -2.76
CA VAL A 390 -19.15 10.40 -1.51
C VAL A 390 -17.65 10.37 -1.23
N GLY A 391 -16.84 10.02 -2.23
CA GLY A 391 -15.38 10.00 -2.10
C GLY A 391 -14.80 11.37 -1.74
N SER A 392 -15.39 12.47 -2.24
CA SER A 392 -14.97 13.83 -1.88
C SER A 392 -15.32 14.20 -0.43
N GLY A 393 -16.43 13.67 0.10
CA GLY A 393 -16.81 13.86 1.50
C GLY A 393 -15.87 13.13 2.46
N LEU A 394 -15.56 11.86 2.17
CA LEU A 394 -14.59 11.07 2.94
C LEU A 394 -13.20 11.72 2.91
N ALA A 395 -12.78 12.18 1.73
CA ALA A 395 -11.55 12.93 1.52
C ALA A 395 -11.51 14.22 2.37
N LEU A 396 -12.60 14.99 2.41
CA LEU A 396 -12.69 16.20 3.24
C LEU A 396 -12.66 15.85 4.74
N ALA A 397 -13.38 14.82 5.18
CA ALA A 397 -13.36 14.36 6.57
C ALA A 397 -11.95 13.99 7.01
N HIS A 398 -11.20 13.25 6.17
CA HIS A 398 -9.81 12.94 6.44
C HIS A 398 -8.94 14.21 6.56
N ALA A 399 -9.12 15.19 5.67
CA ALA A 399 -8.41 16.47 5.75
C ALA A 399 -8.75 17.26 7.03
N VAL A 400 -10.01 17.28 7.46
CA VAL A 400 -10.44 17.90 8.72
C VAL A 400 -9.78 17.21 9.92
N ARG A 401 -9.77 15.86 9.97
CA ARG A 401 -9.06 15.11 11.02
C ARG A 401 -7.56 15.42 11.03
N ARG A 402 -6.94 15.55 9.85
CA ARG A 402 -5.52 15.90 9.70
C ARG A 402 -5.18 17.27 10.29
N TRP A 403 -6.10 18.23 10.17
CA TRP A 403 -5.98 19.57 10.73
C TRP A 403 -6.51 19.69 12.17
N SER A 404 -6.96 18.59 12.78
CA SER A 404 -7.57 18.61 14.12
C SER A 404 -6.70 19.27 15.21
N PRO A 405 -5.36 19.15 15.25
CA PRO A 405 -4.55 19.84 16.27
C PRO A 405 -4.70 21.38 16.23
N ALA A 406 -4.80 21.96 15.03
CA ALA A 406 -5.01 23.40 14.87
C ALA A 406 -6.49 23.80 15.06
N LEU A 407 -7.41 22.94 14.62
CA LEU A 407 -8.85 23.22 14.67
C LEU A 407 -9.44 23.10 16.09
N LEU A 408 -8.81 22.34 16.99
CA LEU A 408 -9.34 22.07 18.33
C LEU A 408 -9.54 23.36 19.15
N ALA A 409 -8.57 24.28 19.11
CA ALA A 409 -8.69 25.57 19.80
C ALA A 409 -9.85 26.43 19.26
N LEU A 410 -10.06 26.41 17.94
CA LEU A 410 -11.15 27.13 17.29
C LEU A 410 -12.53 26.49 17.58
N ALA A 411 -12.57 25.17 17.76
CA ALA A 411 -13.79 24.42 18.04
C ALA A 411 -14.45 24.81 19.37
N LEU A 412 -13.67 25.29 20.35
CA LEU A 412 -14.20 25.79 21.63
C LEU A 412 -15.09 27.03 21.45
N ARG A 413 -14.79 27.88 20.47
CA ARG A 413 -15.48 29.17 20.24
C ARG A 413 -16.43 29.14 19.04
N ARG A 414 -16.29 28.17 18.14
CA ARG A 414 -17.03 28.11 16.87
C ARG A 414 -17.82 26.79 16.79
N PRO A 415 -19.13 26.77 17.10
CA PRO A 415 -19.92 25.54 17.11
C PRO A 415 -19.95 24.80 15.77
N GLY A 416 -19.85 25.51 14.64
CA GLY A 416 -19.72 24.90 13.32
C GLY A 416 -18.43 24.11 13.12
N ILE A 417 -17.29 24.59 13.63
CA ILE A 417 -16.01 23.86 13.58
C ILE A 417 -16.08 22.61 14.47
N ARG A 418 -16.69 22.73 15.66
CA ARG A 418 -16.95 21.60 16.56
C ARG A 418 -17.79 20.52 15.89
N ALA A 419 -18.90 20.89 15.26
CA ALA A 419 -19.74 19.95 14.52
C ALA A 419 -18.98 19.27 13.36
N GLY A 420 -18.17 20.02 12.62
CA GLY A 420 -17.33 19.49 11.55
C GLY A 420 -16.28 18.48 12.04
N LEU A 421 -15.62 18.75 13.17
CA LEU A 421 -14.68 17.80 13.80
C LEU A 421 -15.40 16.53 14.28
N VAL A 422 -16.53 16.66 14.98
CA VAL A 422 -17.32 15.50 15.44
C VAL A 422 -17.74 14.64 14.25
N ALA A 423 -18.28 15.25 13.19
CA ALA A 423 -18.65 14.54 11.97
C ALA A 423 -17.43 13.84 11.34
N ALA A 424 -16.29 14.53 11.24
CA ALA A 424 -15.08 13.99 10.65
C ALA A 424 -14.51 12.79 11.44
N PHE A 425 -14.55 12.82 12.78
CA PHE A 425 -14.13 11.71 13.64
C PHE A 425 -15.15 10.57 13.74
N ALA A 426 -16.44 10.84 13.49
CA ALA A 426 -17.45 9.80 13.40
C ALA A 426 -17.31 8.93 12.13
N VAL A 427 -16.84 9.52 11.01
CA VAL A 427 -16.66 8.82 9.72
C VAL A 427 -15.95 7.46 9.85
N PRO A 428 -14.75 7.32 10.43
CA PRO A 428 -14.05 6.03 10.48
C PRO A 428 -14.80 4.99 11.31
N VAL A 429 -15.48 5.40 12.39
CA VAL A 429 -16.29 4.50 13.22
C VAL A 429 -17.51 4.01 12.44
N ILE A 430 -18.18 4.91 11.70
CA ILE A 430 -19.29 4.55 10.81
C ILE A 430 -18.82 3.63 9.68
N GLU A 431 -17.68 3.93 9.06
CA GLU A 431 -17.10 3.09 8.01
C GLU A 431 -16.76 1.69 8.52
N ASP A 432 -16.20 1.57 9.73
CA ASP A 432 -15.90 0.29 10.36
C ASP A 432 -17.20 -0.48 10.65
N GLY A 433 -18.23 0.18 11.18
CA GLY A 433 -19.55 -0.41 11.42
C GLY A 433 -20.24 -0.91 10.15
N LEU A 434 -20.17 -0.14 9.05
CA LEU A 434 -20.78 -0.50 7.76
C LEU A 434 -20.04 -1.63 7.02
N ARG A 435 -18.73 -1.79 7.27
CA ARG A 435 -17.90 -2.82 6.62
C ARG A 435 -17.75 -4.09 7.44
N SER A 436 -17.96 -4.00 8.76
CA SER A 436 -17.83 -5.14 9.66
C SER A 436 -19.00 -6.12 9.49
N ARG A 437 -18.69 -7.41 9.60
CA ARG A 437 -19.72 -8.46 9.77
C ARG A 437 -20.21 -8.55 11.23
N ASP A 438 -19.51 -7.87 12.14
CA ASP A 438 -19.84 -7.75 13.56
C ASP A 438 -19.82 -6.25 13.94
N PRO A 439 -20.98 -5.57 13.89
CA PRO A 439 -21.08 -4.15 14.24
C PRO A 439 -20.78 -3.88 15.73
N ALA A 440 -21.06 -4.82 16.62
CA ALA A 440 -20.81 -4.66 18.05
C ALA A 440 -19.31 -4.60 18.34
N ALA A 441 -18.52 -5.50 17.73
CA ALA A 441 -17.07 -5.46 17.83
C ALA A 441 -16.46 -4.20 17.19
N ALA A 442 -17.06 -3.69 16.10
CA ALA A 442 -16.64 -2.43 15.48
C ALA A 442 -16.87 -1.23 16.41
N LEU A 443 -18.03 -1.17 17.08
CA LEU A 443 -18.33 -0.13 18.07
C LEU A 443 -17.44 -0.23 19.31
N ALA A 444 -17.12 -1.43 19.78
CA ALA A 444 -16.21 -1.65 20.92
C ALA A 444 -14.79 -1.12 20.67
N ASP A 445 -14.39 -1.02 19.39
CA ASP A 445 -13.09 -0.49 18.96
C ASP A 445 -13.08 1.03 18.78
N ALA A 446 -14.24 1.70 18.81
CA ALA A 446 -14.33 3.13 18.57
C ALA A 446 -13.34 3.97 19.40
N PRO A 447 -13.12 3.72 20.71
CA PRO A 447 -12.14 4.49 21.47
C PRO A 447 -10.71 4.37 20.94
N LEU A 448 -10.28 3.16 20.58
CA LEU A 448 -8.94 2.92 20.01
C LEU A 448 -8.85 3.46 18.58
N ARG A 449 -9.94 3.37 17.80
CA ARG A 449 -9.99 3.94 16.46
C ARG A 449 -9.86 5.46 16.47
N LEU A 450 -10.57 6.13 17.37
CA LEU A 450 -10.46 7.58 17.54
C LEU A 450 -9.06 7.98 18.01
N LEU A 451 -8.47 7.22 18.95
CA LEU A 451 -7.09 7.42 19.39
C LEU A 451 -6.10 7.28 18.22
N ASP A 452 -6.23 6.27 17.37
CA ASP A 452 -5.37 6.06 16.19
C ASP A 452 -5.44 7.26 15.23
N GLU A 453 -6.64 7.80 14.97
CA GLU A 453 -6.82 9.00 14.12
C GLU A 453 -6.18 10.26 14.76
N VAL A 454 -6.26 10.41 16.08
CA VAL A 454 -5.59 11.50 16.82
C VAL A 454 -4.07 11.35 16.71
N LEU A 455 -3.51 10.16 16.95
CA LEU A 455 -2.08 9.88 16.87
C LEU A 455 -1.56 10.08 15.44
N ALA A 456 -2.33 9.69 14.43
CA ALA A 456 -2.00 9.94 13.03
C ALA A 456 -1.92 11.44 12.71
N ALA A 457 -2.86 12.24 13.24
CA ALA A 457 -2.85 13.68 13.07
C ALA A 457 -1.68 14.34 13.81
N THR A 458 -1.54 14.11 15.12
CA THR A 458 -0.49 14.74 15.95
C THR A 458 0.92 14.32 15.53
N GLY A 459 1.14 13.03 15.24
CA GLY A 459 2.41 12.53 14.75
C GLY A 459 2.80 13.18 13.43
N THR A 460 1.85 13.39 12.52
CA THR A 460 2.14 14.11 11.28
C THR A 460 2.54 15.56 11.54
N TRP A 461 1.83 16.26 12.42
CA TRP A 461 2.18 17.64 12.77
C TRP A 461 3.60 17.71 13.36
N ASP A 462 3.98 16.80 14.24
CA ASP A 462 5.36 16.68 14.74
C ASP A 462 6.36 16.50 13.58
N GLY A 463 6.04 15.61 12.63
CA GLY A 463 6.84 15.44 11.41
C GLY A 463 6.94 16.70 10.57
N CYS A 464 5.85 17.42 10.38
CA CYS A 464 5.78 18.66 9.61
C CYS A 464 6.63 19.78 10.23
N VAL A 465 6.53 19.95 11.54
CA VAL A 465 7.28 20.97 12.31
C VAL A 465 8.78 20.67 12.24
N ARG A 466 9.19 19.44 12.57
CA ARG A 466 10.61 19.04 12.55
C ARG A 466 11.22 19.19 11.17
N GLU A 467 10.45 18.84 10.16
CA GLU A 467 10.93 18.82 8.78
C GLU A 467 10.67 20.12 8.03
N ARG A 468 10.10 21.13 8.70
CA ARG A 468 9.77 22.47 8.16
C ARG A 468 8.98 22.38 6.86
N THR A 469 7.96 21.54 6.84
CA THR A 469 7.08 21.32 5.68
C THR A 469 5.64 21.18 6.10
N LEU A 470 4.71 21.81 5.36
CA LEU A 470 3.26 21.64 5.57
C LEU A 470 2.64 20.66 4.57
N ARG A 471 3.45 20.09 3.67
CA ARG A 471 2.96 19.30 2.54
C ARG A 471 2.08 18.10 2.93
N PRO A 472 2.37 17.33 4.01
CA PRO A 472 1.49 16.27 4.50
C PRO A 472 0.12 16.74 5.03
N LEU A 473 -0.08 18.05 5.19
CA LEU A 473 -1.31 18.67 5.69
C LEU A 473 -2.10 19.35 4.57
N LEU A 474 -1.46 19.68 3.44
CA LEU A 474 -2.08 20.43 2.37
C LEU A 474 -2.80 19.52 1.36
N PRO A 475 -3.97 19.95 0.85
CA PRO A 475 -4.61 19.25 -0.26
C PRO A 475 -3.79 19.39 -1.54
N ALA A 476 -3.88 18.40 -2.42
CA ALA A 476 -3.42 18.53 -3.80
C ALA A 476 -4.56 18.32 -4.78
N ARG A 477 -4.46 18.99 -5.94
CA ARG A 477 -5.31 18.65 -7.08
C ARG A 477 -4.83 17.30 -7.60
N ARG A 478 -5.74 16.34 -7.73
CA ARG A 478 -5.44 15.09 -8.45
C ARG A 478 -5.01 15.52 -9.84
N ALA A 479 -3.78 15.20 -10.24
CA ALA A 479 -3.34 15.45 -11.61
C ALA A 479 -4.43 14.86 -12.53
N PRO A 480 -4.98 15.64 -13.49
CA PRO A 480 -5.80 15.03 -14.52
C PRO A 480 -4.95 13.93 -15.11
N ASN A 481 -5.46 12.70 -15.02
CA ASN A 481 -4.75 11.47 -15.34
C ASN A 481 -3.66 11.67 -16.40
N LEU A 482 -2.44 11.21 -16.11
CA LEU A 482 -1.53 10.73 -17.15
C LEU A 482 -2.23 9.56 -17.85
N THR A 483 -3.13 9.90 -18.75
CA THR A 483 -3.75 9.05 -19.77
C THR A 483 -3.56 9.81 -21.07
N ALA A 484 -2.33 9.76 -21.57
CA ALA A 484 -2.05 9.66 -22.97
C ALA A 484 -1.19 8.40 -23.13
N ALA A 485 -1.86 7.27 -23.44
CA ALA A 485 -1.30 6.07 -24.08
C ALA A 485 -2.43 5.13 -24.50
#